data_AF-A0A2S1M0J6-F1
#
_entry.id   AF-A0A2S1M0J6-F1
#
_cell.length_a   1.000
_cell.length_b   1.000
_cell.length_c   1.000
_cell.angle_alpha   90.00
_cell.angle_beta   90.00
_cell.angle_gamma   90.00
#
_symmetry.space_group_name_H-M   'P 1'
#
loop_
_entity.id
_entity.type
_entity.pdbx_description
1 polymer ?
#
loop_
_entity_poly.entity_id
_entity_poly.type
_entity_poly.pdbx_seq_one_letter_code
_entity_poly.pdbx_strand_id
1 'polypeptide(L)'
;MIDVVELFAGVGGFRVGLERQGGFNIVWGNQWEPSKKVQHAFEVYSKRFEGRGIHSNEDIATVDEKKDIPSHDLLVGGFPCQDYSVARSLNGESGIQGKKGVLFWEIMRIVNHHKPKFVLLENVDRLLKSPSKLRGRDFAVMLASFRDAGYFVEWRVINAADYGFAQRRRRIFIFAYRNNTNYAETQSDYSLQESIHENGFFASEFPIAETSLKHSATNDVLPEDIVEVSDTFTATFRNAGIMRNGEFYTEEVIPHTVPSVTLRDILIKARDYQVVDEKYYVDSDKVGKNGKTTLEHFTYLKGPKRIERTSSTGHVYTYSEGGMKFPDDLDSPGRTMLTSEATKNRSTHVVEDLDTKRLRVLTPVECELLNDFPPNWTEELTDRVRYFCMGNALVVGLVEKMGKKINEIYAMETQEVSK
;
A
#
# COMPACT_ATOMS: atom_id res chain seq x y z
N MET A 1 -13.57 11.50 18.75
CA MET A 1 -13.04 10.42 17.89
C MET A 1 -13.12 10.90 16.45
N ILE A 2 -12.21 10.46 15.61
CA ILE A 2 -12.15 10.81 14.19
C ILE A 2 -13.03 9.81 13.43
N ASP A 3 -14.06 10.29 12.75
CA ASP A 3 -14.91 9.40 11.95
C ASP A 3 -14.21 9.04 10.63
N VAL A 4 -14.14 7.75 10.33
CA VAL A 4 -13.33 7.19 9.22
C VAL A 4 -14.18 6.37 8.26
N VAL A 5 -13.94 6.60 6.96
CA VAL A 5 -14.39 5.73 5.87
C VAL A 5 -13.19 4.96 5.32
N GLU A 6 -13.30 3.63 5.22
CA GLU A 6 -12.26 2.75 4.65
C GLU A 6 -12.71 2.18 3.30
N LEU A 7 -12.03 2.56 2.22
CA LEU A 7 -12.25 2.03 0.88
C LEU A 7 -11.27 0.90 0.58
N PHE A 8 -11.72 -0.11 -0.17
CA PHE A 8 -10.89 -1.25 -0.58
C PHE A 8 -10.20 -1.93 0.62
N ALA A 9 -10.99 -2.17 1.67
CA ALA A 9 -10.49 -2.55 3.00
C ALA A 9 -9.67 -3.85 3.01
N GLY A 10 -9.85 -4.72 2.02
CA GLY A 10 -9.29 -6.07 2.01
C GLY A 10 -9.77 -6.84 3.23
N VAL A 11 -8.83 -7.25 4.08
CA VAL A 11 -9.12 -7.87 5.38
C VAL A 11 -8.99 -6.88 6.55
N GLY A 12 -8.96 -5.57 6.26
CA GLY A 12 -9.03 -4.47 7.25
C GLY A 12 -7.69 -3.92 7.70
N GLY A 13 -6.68 -3.90 6.83
CA GLY A 13 -5.33 -3.48 7.24
C GLY A 13 -5.27 -2.05 7.77
N PHE A 14 -6.00 -1.12 7.16
CA PHE A 14 -6.05 0.25 7.68
C PHE A 14 -6.78 0.28 9.02
N ARG A 15 -7.97 -0.33 9.07
CA ARG A 15 -8.77 -0.36 10.29
C ARG A 15 -8.06 -0.99 11.49
N VAL A 16 -7.38 -2.12 11.32
CA VAL A 16 -6.61 -2.72 12.43
C VAL A 16 -5.56 -1.74 12.95
N GLY A 17 -4.81 -1.06 12.06
CA GLY A 17 -3.78 -0.12 12.49
C GLY A 17 -4.34 1.11 13.20
N LEU A 18 -5.42 1.69 12.67
CA LEU A 18 -6.08 2.85 13.26
C LEU A 18 -6.75 2.50 14.61
N GLU A 19 -7.44 1.35 14.70
CA GLU A 19 -8.06 0.92 15.96
C GLU A 19 -7.03 0.58 17.04
N ARG A 20 -5.88 0.00 16.69
CA ARG A 20 -4.75 -0.22 17.63
C ARG A 20 -4.21 1.08 18.19
N GLN A 21 -4.04 2.09 17.33
CA GLN A 21 -3.60 3.41 17.77
C GLN A 21 -4.64 4.10 18.67
N GLY A 22 -5.93 3.84 18.43
CA GLY A 22 -7.04 4.47 19.13
C GLY A 22 -7.35 5.89 18.63
N GLY A 23 -8.50 6.43 19.03
CA GLY A 23 -8.97 7.76 18.61
C GLY A 23 -9.83 7.78 17.34
N PHE A 24 -9.96 6.64 16.65
CA PHE A 24 -10.69 6.50 15.39
C PHE A 24 -12.00 5.72 15.55
N ASN A 25 -13.02 6.15 14.83
CA ASN A 25 -14.31 5.48 14.72
C ASN A 25 -14.57 5.15 13.24
N ILE A 26 -14.40 3.88 12.86
CA ILE A 26 -14.62 3.45 11.47
C ILE A 26 -16.12 3.28 11.28
N VAL A 27 -16.75 4.27 10.66
CA VAL A 27 -18.22 4.32 10.49
C VAL A 27 -18.70 3.50 9.31
N TRP A 28 -17.85 3.35 8.28
CA TRP A 28 -18.19 2.60 7.07
C TRP A 28 -16.92 2.06 6.39
N GLY A 29 -16.97 0.79 5.97
CA GLY A 29 -15.89 0.13 5.24
C GLY A 29 -16.43 -0.60 4.01
N ASN A 30 -15.73 -0.50 2.88
CA ASN A 30 -16.08 -1.17 1.63
C ASN A 30 -14.99 -2.13 1.17
N GLN A 31 -15.41 -3.32 0.75
CA GLN A 31 -14.55 -4.28 0.09
C GLN A 31 -15.34 -5.07 -0.95
N TRP A 32 -14.86 -5.01 -2.20
CA TRP A 32 -15.42 -5.76 -3.32
C TRP A 32 -14.33 -6.26 -4.26
N GLU A 33 -14.42 -7.54 -4.65
CA GLU A 33 -13.53 -8.18 -5.61
C GLU A 33 -14.34 -8.61 -6.86
N PRO A 34 -14.38 -7.80 -7.94
CA PRO A 34 -15.32 -8.01 -9.05
C PRO A 34 -15.08 -9.33 -9.82
N SER A 35 -13.88 -9.89 -9.74
CA SER A 35 -13.52 -11.15 -10.41
C SER A 35 -13.88 -12.40 -9.58
N LYS A 36 -14.43 -12.25 -8.37
CA LYS A 36 -14.70 -13.36 -7.46
C LYS A 36 -16.19 -13.54 -7.19
N LYS A 37 -16.62 -14.80 -7.19
CA LYS A 37 -17.97 -15.18 -6.75
C LYS A 37 -18.11 -15.12 -5.23
N VAL A 38 -17.08 -15.57 -4.52
CA VAL A 38 -17.03 -15.57 -3.06
C VAL A 38 -16.11 -14.44 -2.60
N GLN A 39 -16.63 -13.59 -1.72
CA GLN A 39 -15.98 -12.35 -1.30
C GLN A 39 -15.22 -12.57 0.02
N HIS A 40 -14.24 -13.48 -0.01
CA HIS A 40 -13.53 -13.93 1.20
C HIS A 40 -12.90 -12.79 2.01
N ALA A 41 -12.35 -11.77 1.35
CA ALA A 41 -11.78 -10.62 2.04
C ALA A 41 -12.85 -9.86 2.84
N PHE A 42 -14.01 -9.61 2.20
CA PHE A 42 -15.17 -9.00 2.86
C PHE A 42 -15.72 -9.87 3.99
N GLU A 43 -15.82 -11.20 3.80
CA GLU A 43 -16.31 -12.13 4.83
C GLU A 43 -15.44 -12.05 6.10
N VAL A 44 -14.11 -12.08 5.95
CA VAL A 44 -13.18 -11.90 7.06
C VAL A 44 -13.34 -10.53 7.70
N TYR A 45 -13.37 -9.46 6.89
CA TYR A 45 -13.56 -8.10 7.38
C TYR A 45 -14.84 -7.99 8.21
N SER A 46 -15.97 -8.36 7.62
CA SER A 46 -17.28 -8.21 8.25
C SER A 46 -17.39 -9.01 9.55
N LYS A 47 -16.77 -10.20 9.60
CA LYS A 47 -16.76 -11.01 10.81
C LYS A 47 -15.88 -10.41 11.91
N ARG A 48 -14.65 -10.00 11.59
CA ARG A 48 -13.71 -9.44 12.58
C ARG A 48 -14.21 -8.12 13.17
N PHE A 49 -15.04 -7.41 12.42
CA PHE A 49 -15.60 -6.12 12.80
C PHE A 49 -17.10 -6.17 13.10
N GLU A 50 -17.68 -7.37 13.31
CA GLU A 50 -19.12 -7.54 13.52
C GLU A 50 -19.65 -6.62 14.65
N GLY A 51 -20.78 -5.97 14.38
CA GLY A 51 -21.41 -5.01 15.29
C GLY A 51 -20.73 -3.64 15.36
N ARG A 52 -19.72 -3.34 14.53
CA ARG A 52 -18.97 -2.08 14.57
C ARG A 52 -18.87 -1.43 13.18
N GLY A 53 -19.62 -0.36 12.97
CA GLY A 53 -19.68 0.34 11.69
C GLY A 53 -20.47 -0.44 10.62
N ILE A 54 -20.61 0.15 9.44
CA ILE A 54 -21.29 -0.46 8.29
C ILE A 54 -20.26 -1.15 7.39
N HIS A 55 -20.56 -2.36 6.90
CA HIS A 55 -19.70 -3.10 5.99
C HIS A 55 -20.39 -3.26 4.62
N SER A 56 -19.86 -2.60 3.61
CA SER A 56 -20.36 -2.66 2.23
C SER A 56 -19.58 -3.71 1.41
N ASN A 57 -20.33 -4.65 0.83
CA ASN A 57 -19.83 -5.66 -0.12
C ASN A 57 -20.31 -5.37 -1.55
N GLU A 58 -20.15 -4.12 -1.97
CA GLU A 58 -20.68 -3.63 -3.24
C GLU A 58 -19.57 -3.03 -4.08
N ASP A 59 -19.73 -3.08 -5.40
CA ASP A 59 -18.86 -2.34 -6.30
C ASP A 59 -18.97 -0.84 -5.95
N ILE A 60 -17.85 -0.25 -5.55
CA ILE A 60 -17.81 1.15 -5.12
C ILE A 60 -18.36 2.09 -6.20
N ALA A 61 -18.24 1.74 -7.49
CA ALA A 61 -18.79 2.53 -8.60
C ALA A 61 -20.34 2.56 -8.63
N THR A 62 -20.99 1.68 -7.87
CA THR A 62 -22.46 1.58 -7.78
C THR A 62 -23.03 2.11 -6.47
N VAL A 63 -22.19 2.31 -5.45
CA VAL A 63 -22.57 2.87 -4.15
C VAL A 63 -22.88 4.36 -4.31
N ASP A 64 -24.01 4.83 -3.77
CA ASP A 64 -24.42 6.23 -3.79
C ASP A 64 -23.69 6.99 -2.67
N GLU A 65 -22.79 7.91 -3.04
CA GLU A 65 -21.96 8.61 -2.06
C GLU A 65 -22.77 9.49 -1.10
N LYS A 66 -23.99 9.89 -1.47
CA LYS A 66 -24.86 10.74 -0.64
C LYS A 66 -25.71 9.93 0.33
N LYS A 67 -26.19 8.76 -0.11
CA LYS A 67 -27.13 7.94 0.68
C LYS A 67 -26.42 6.90 1.55
N ASP A 68 -25.38 6.27 1.01
CA ASP A 68 -24.84 5.04 1.57
C ASP A 68 -23.54 5.27 2.35
N ILE A 69 -22.80 6.34 2.03
CA ILE A 69 -21.52 6.68 2.67
C ILE A 69 -21.77 7.82 3.67
N PRO A 70 -21.54 7.61 4.98
CA PRO A 70 -21.67 8.65 5.99
C PRO A 70 -20.64 9.78 5.83
N SER A 71 -20.97 10.97 6.35
CA SER A 71 -19.98 12.03 6.55
C SER A 71 -18.83 11.53 7.43
N HIS A 72 -17.61 11.94 7.12
CA HIS A 72 -16.40 11.47 7.79
C HIS A 72 -15.30 12.53 7.77
N ASP A 73 -14.39 12.45 8.74
CA ASP A 73 -13.24 13.34 8.84
C ASP A 73 -12.05 12.82 8.02
N LEU A 74 -11.89 11.50 7.97
CA LEU A 74 -10.77 10.80 7.32
C LEU A 74 -11.28 9.75 6.34
N LEU A 75 -10.78 9.79 5.12
CA LEU A 75 -10.95 8.71 4.14
C LEU A 75 -9.63 7.95 4.01
N VAL A 76 -9.66 6.62 4.11
CA VAL A 76 -8.49 5.77 3.89
C VAL A 76 -8.75 4.73 2.80
N GLY A 77 -7.71 4.28 2.09
CA GLY A 77 -7.87 3.15 1.18
C GLY A 77 -6.63 2.73 0.39
N GLY A 78 -6.48 1.42 0.22
CA GLY A 78 -5.44 0.79 -0.61
C GLY A 78 -6.02 0.36 -1.95
N PHE A 79 -5.93 1.23 -2.95
CA PHE A 79 -6.59 1.03 -4.25
C PHE A 79 -5.64 0.37 -5.28
N PRO A 80 -6.14 -0.46 -6.20
CA PRO A 80 -5.28 -1.15 -7.15
C PRO A 80 -4.65 -0.18 -8.16
N CYS A 81 -3.41 -0.46 -8.56
CA CYS A 81 -2.68 0.34 -9.55
C CYS A 81 -3.28 0.17 -10.97
N GLN A 82 -3.93 1.20 -11.49
CA GLN A 82 -4.52 1.25 -12.84
C GLN A 82 -3.92 2.41 -13.66
N ASP A 83 -4.30 2.56 -14.92
CA ASP A 83 -3.96 3.72 -15.77
C ASP A 83 -5.03 4.81 -15.58
N TYR A 84 -4.64 6.02 -15.15
CA TYR A 84 -5.54 7.08 -14.69
C TYR A 84 -5.82 8.15 -15.75
N SER A 85 -5.91 7.78 -17.02
CA SER A 85 -6.22 8.72 -18.11
C SER A 85 -7.55 9.48 -17.93
N VAL A 86 -7.57 10.75 -18.38
CA VAL A 86 -8.73 11.67 -18.35
C VAL A 86 -9.28 11.91 -19.76
N ALA A 87 -10.58 12.20 -19.90
CA ALA A 87 -11.19 12.64 -21.16
C ALA A 87 -12.04 13.93 -20.99
N ARG A 88 -12.16 14.71 -22.07
CA ARG A 88 -13.08 15.87 -22.13
C ARG A 88 -14.53 15.38 -22.17
N SER A 89 -15.40 15.96 -21.35
CA SER A 89 -16.85 15.75 -21.46
C SER A 89 -17.34 16.33 -22.80
N LEU A 90 -18.08 15.54 -23.58
CA LEU A 90 -18.55 15.91 -24.92
C LEU A 90 -19.53 17.10 -24.94
N ASN A 91 -20.01 17.57 -23.78
CA ASN A 91 -21.12 18.53 -23.69
C ASN A 91 -20.79 19.87 -22.99
N GLY A 92 -19.51 20.22 -22.78
CA GLY A 92 -19.15 21.54 -22.23
C GLY A 92 -19.62 21.79 -20.79
N GLU A 93 -20.07 20.75 -20.08
CA GLU A 93 -20.26 20.78 -18.63
C GLU A 93 -18.89 20.85 -17.94
N SER A 94 -18.81 21.63 -16.86
CA SER A 94 -17.60 21.93 -16.08
C SER A 94 -17.05 20.73 -15.29
N GLY A 95 -17.33 19.50 -15.73
CA GLY A 95 -16.93 18.25 -15.08
C GLY A 95 -15.92 17.49 -15.94
N ILE A 96 -14.76 17.23 -15.37
CA ILE A 96 -13.79 16.28 -15.92
C ILE A 96 -14.27 14.86 -15.57
N GLN A 97 -14.32 13.96 -16.57
CA GLN A 97 -14.60 12.54 -16.35
C GLN A 97 -13.34 11.71 -16.61
N GLY A 98 -12.94 10.97 -15.58
CA GLY A 98 -11.94 9.94 -15.70
C GLY A 98 -12.41 8.74 -16.52
N LYS A 99 -11.47 7.90 -16.95
CA LYS A 99 -11.82 6.61 -17.57
C LYS A 99 -12.72 5.77 -16.66
N LYS A 100 -13.91 5.40 -17.15
CA LYS A 100 -14.83 4.50 -16.44
C LYS A 100 -14.12 3.23 -15.98
N GLY A 101 -14.36 2.83 -14.73
CA GLY A 101 -13.79 1.61 -14.13
C GLY A 101 -12.39 1.77 -13.53
N VAL A 102 -11.87 3.00 -13.47
CA VAL A 102 -10.64 3.32 -12.74
C VAL A 102 -11.00 3.81 -11.34
N LEU A 103 -10.60 3.06 -10.32
CA LEU A 103 -11.10 3.20 -8.95
C LEU A 103 -10.66 4.49 -8.24
N PHE A 104 -9.58 5.13 -8.69
CA PHE A 104 -9.19 6.45 -8.19
C PHE A 104 -10.28 7.51 -8.43
N TRP A 105 -11.01 7.44 -9.55
CA TRP A 105 -12.08 8.40 -9.81
C TRP A 105 -13.26 8.21 -8.87
N GLU A 106 -13.49 6.99 -8.39
CA GLU A 106 -14.50 6.71 -7.36
C GLU A 106 -14.07 7.28 -6.00
N ILE A 107 -12.77 7.23 -5.67
CA ILE A 107 -12.23 7.96 -4.51
C ILE A 107 -12.50 9.46 -4.67
N MET A 108 -12.16 10.04 -5.81
CA MET A 108 -12.37 11.48 -6.05
C MET A 108 -13.85 11.89 -6.08
N ARG A 109 -14.76 11.02 -6.53
CA ARG A 109 -16.21 11.23 -6.42
C ARG A 109 -16.63 11.40 -4.96
N ILE A 110 -16.20 10.48 -4.10
CA ILE A 110 -16.50 10.51 -2.66
C ILE A 110 -15.85 11.72 -1.99
N VAL A 111 -14.58 11.99 -2.29
CA VAL A 111 -13.83 13.15 -1.76
C VAL A 111 -14.50 14.46 -2.17
N ASN A 112 -14.99 14.59 -3.40
CA ASN A 112 -15.67 15.81 -3.85
C ASN A 112 -17.05 16.01 -3.23
N HIS A 113 -17.75 14.92 -2.90
CA HIS A 113 -19.03 15.00 -2.21
C HIS A 113 -18.87 15.35 -0.72
N HIS A 114 -18.11 14.54 0.02
CA HIS A 114 -18.01 14.64 1.48
C HIS A 114 -17.00 15.68 1.95
N LYS A 115 -16.01 16.01 1.10
CA LYS A 115 -14.91 16.92 1.43
C LYS A 115 -14.28 16.61 2.81
N PRO A 116 -13.84 15.36 3.08
CA PRO A 116 -13.20 15.01 4.36
C PRO A 116 -12.00 15.90 4.65
N LYS A 117 -11.67 16.12 5.92
CA LYS A 117 -10.49 16.94 6.27
C LYS A 117 -9.20 16.32 5.74
N PHE A 118 -9.13 14.99 5.80
CA PHE A 118 -7.94 14.20 5.50
C PHE A 118 -8.26 12.99 4.61
N VAL A 119 -7.31 12.63 3.76
CA VAL A 119 -7.34 11.43 2.93
C VAL A 119 -5.99 10.74 3.01
N LEU A 120 -5.95 9.44 3.35
CA LEU A 120 -4.74 8.63 3.39
C LEU A 120 -4.86 7.43 2.45
N LEU A 121 -4.12 7.46 1.35
CA LEU A 121 -4.12 6.39 0.36
C LEU A 121 -2.81 5.61 0.35
N GLU A 122 -2.90 4.35 -0.03
CA GLU A 122 -1.76 3.47 -0.25
C GLU A 122 -1.76 2.91 -1.67
N ASN A 123 -0.57 2.77 -2.26
CA ASN A 123 -0.37 2.07 -3.52
C ASN A 123 1.07 1.52 -3.66
N VAL A 124 1.36 0.82 -4.76
CA VAL A 124 2.72 0.41 -5.13
C VAL A 124 3.58 1.62 -5.52
N ASP A 125 4.87 1.59 -5.18
CA ASP A 125 5.80 2.71 -5.45
C ASP A 125 6.03 2.99 -6.95
N ARG A 126 5.69 2.04 -7.81
CA ARG A 126 5.68 2.21 -9.27
C ARG A 126 4.70 3.30 -9.73
N LEU A 127 3.70 3.65 -8.93
CA LEU A 127 2.74 4.71 -9.23
C LEU A 127 3.42 6.02 -9.66
N LEU A 128 4.50 6.41 -8.97
CA LEU A 128 5.32 7.60 -9.28
C LEU A 128 5.93 7.61 -10.69
N LYS A 129 5.99 6.44 -11.33
CA LYS A 129 6.60 6.21 -12.64
C LYS A 129 5.56 5.95 -13.72
N SER A 130 4.29 5.84 -13.35
CA SER A 130 3.22 5.39 -14.23
C SER A 130 2.70 6.54 -15.12
N PRO A 131 2.18 6.25 -16.33
CA PRO A 131 2.32 5.01 -17.07
C PRO A 131 3.73 4.84 -17.66
N SER A 132 4.06 3.64 -18.13
CA SER A 132 5.38 3.36 -18.73
C SER A 132 5.67 4.18 -20.00
N LYS A 133 4.63 4.61 -20.73
CA LYS A 133 4.76 5.40 -21.97
C LYS A 133 5.01 6.88 -21.71
N LEU A 134 4.52 7.41 -20.59
CA LEU A 134 4.64 8.82 -20.22
C LEU A 134 4.91 8.90 -18.71
N ARG A 135 6.19 8.93 -18.34
CA ARG A 135 6.64 8.75 -16.97
C ARG A 135 6.07 9.83 -16.05
N GLY A 136 5.38 9.40 -14.99
CA GLY A 136 4.89 10.27 -13.92
C GLY A 136 3.52 10.91 -14.20
N ARG A 137 2.99 10.83 -15.42
CA ARG A 137 1.70 11.42 -15.77
C ARG A 137 0.57 10.95 -14.86
N ASP A 138 0.48 9.66 -14.56
CA ASP A 138 -0.58 9.12 -13.69
C ASP A 138 -0.59 9.78 -12.31
N PHE A 139 0.59 9.93 -11.72
CA PHE A 139 0.72 10.56 -10.41
C PHE A 139 0.42 12.06 -10.49
N ALA A 140 0.86 12.74 -11.55
CA ALA A 140 0.54 14.15 -11.80
C ALA A 140 -0.98 14.39 -11.94
N VAL A 141 -1.70 13.51 -12.63
CA VAL A 141 -3.17 13.57 -12.73
C VAL A 141 -3.82 13.42 -11.34
N MET A 142 -3.30 12.54 -10.48
CA MET A 142 -3.80 12.44 -9.11
C MET A 142 -3.55 13.72 -8.31
N LEU A 143 -2.35 14.29 -8.38
CA LEU A 143 -2.02 15.55 -7.71
C LEU A 143 -2.92 16.70 -8.20
N ALA A 144 -3.12 16.82 -9.51
CA ALA A 144 -4.04 17.80 -10.10
C ALA A 144 -5.49 17.59 -9.63
N SER A 145 -5.96 16.33 -9.56
CA SER A 145 -7.30 16.01 -9.06
C SER A 145 -7.49 16.45 -7.60
N PHE A 146 -6.49 16.25 -6.75
CA PHE A 146 -6.52 16.73 -5.36
C PHE A 146 -6.47 18.25 -5.27
N ARG A 147 -5.61 18.90 -6.06
CA ARG A 147 -5.55 20.37 -6.17
C ARG A 147 -6.92 20.94 -6.53
N ASP A 148 -7.55 20.41 -7.58
CA ASP A 148 -8.86 20.87 -8.07
C ASP A 148 -9.97 20.61 -7.05
N ALA A 149 -9.80 19.59 -6.21
CA ALA A 149 -10.70 19.31 -5.09
C ALA A 149 -10.47 20.19 -3.85
N GLY A 150 -9.41 21.02 -3.82
CA GLY A 150 -9.04 21.90 -2.71
C GLY A 150 -8.11 21.28 -1.66
N TYR A 151 -7.24 20.35 -2.06
CA TYR A 151 -6.33 19.63 -1.16
C TYR A 151 -4.87 19.90 -1.48
N PHE A 152 -4.05 19.95 -0.43
CA PHE A 152 -2.61 19.77 -0.51
C PHE A 152 -2.28 18.29 -0.36
N VAL A 153 -1.12 17.87 -0.86
CA VAL A 153 -0.74 16.46 -0.90
C VAL A 153 0.70 16.31 -0.45
N GLU A 154 0.95 15.40 0.48
CA GLU A 154 2.27 14.88 0.80
C GLU A 154 2.34 13.40 0.40
N TRP A 155 3.51 12.94 -0.02
CA TRP A 155 3.73 11.51 -0.26
C TRP A 155 5.09 11.03 0.22
N ARG A 156 5.15 9.75 0.58
CA ARG A 156 6.39 9.04 0.89
C ARG A 156 6.33 7.59 0.47
N VAL A 157 7.40 7.09 -0.15
CA VAL A 157 7.62 5.66 -0.34
C VAL A 157 8.30 5.11 0.91
N ILE A 158 7.60 4.24 1.60
CA ILE A 158 8.03 3.66 2.86
C ILE A 158 8.30 2.18 2.64
N ASN A 159 9.48 1.74 3.05
CA ASN A 159 9.83 0.33 3.18
C ASN A 159 9.65 -0.08 4.64
N ALA A 160 8.73 -1.01 4.92
CA ALA A 160 8.38 -1.33 6.30
C ALA A 160 9.59 -1.77 7.15
N ALA A 161 10.53 -2.53 6.57
CA ALA A 161 11.75 -2.96 7.25
C ALA A 161 12.65 -1.81 7.73
N ASP A 162 12.69 -0.70 7.01
CA ASP A 162 13.53 0.44 7.39
C ASP A 162 13.01 1.10 8.68
N TYR A 163 11.74 0.88 9.02
CA TYR A 163 11.06 1.44 10.19
C TYR A 163 10.67 0.38 11.23
N GLY A 164 11.42 -0.74 11.27
CA GLY A 164 11.34 -1.72 12.34
C GLY A 164 10.44 -2.93 12.07
N PHE A 165 9.75 -2.99 10.93
CA PHE A 165 8.79 -4.07 10.66
C PHE A 165 9.41 -5.28 9.96
N ALA A 166 8.69 -6.40 9.98
CA ALA A 166 9.22 -7.71 9.60
C ALA A 166 9.42 -7.94 8.10
N GLN A 167 9.11 -6.96 7.24
CA GLN A 167 9.01 -7.16 5.80
C GLN A 167 9.65 -6.02 5.01
N ARG A 168 10.49 -6.37 4.03
CA ARG A 168 10.99 -5.44 3.00
C ARG A 168 9.89 -5.17 1.98
N ARG A 169 8.85 -4.43 2.39
CA ARG A 169 7.67 -4.08 1.61
C ARG A 169 7.66 -2.58 1.38
N ARG A 170 7.97 -2.18 0.15
CA ARG A 170 7.93 -0.78 -0.31
C ARG A 170 6.55 -0.42 -0.85
N ARG A 171 5.96 0.65 -0.32
CA ARG A 171 4.67 1.22 -0.76
C ARG A 171 4.72 2.73 -0.71
N ILE A 172 4.00 3.38 -1.63
CA ILE A 172 3.74 4.81 -1.55
C ILE A 172 2.52 5.02 -0.66
N PHE A 173 2.66 5.93 0.29
CA PHE A 173 1.55 6.51 1.04
C PHE A 173 1.37 7.95 0.60
N ILE A 174 0.11 8.36 0.43
CA ILE A 174 -0.29 9.68 -0.04
C ILE A 174 -1.24 10.24 1.01
N PHE A 175 -0.84 11.33 1.65
CA PHE A 175 -1.66 12.04 2.62
C PHE A 175 -2.12 13.35 1.98
N ALA A 176 -3.41 13.45 1.69
CA ALA A 176 -4.02 14.69 1.22
C ALA A 176 -4.84 15.33 2.34
N TYR A 177 -4.75 16.66 2.45
CA TYR A 177 -5.45 17.44 3.47
C TYR A 177 -6.03 18.70 2.87
N ARG A 178 -7.21 19.10 3.35
CA ARG A 178 -7.88 20.29 2.82
C ARG A 178 -7.06 21.53 3.10
N ASN A 179 -6.98 22.42 2.11
CA ASN A 179 -6.18 23.65 2.16
C ASN A 179 -6.66 24.69 3.19
N ASN A 180 -7.82 24.46 3.83
CA ASN A 180 -8.41 25.34 4.83
C ASN A 180 -8.46 24.72 6.25
N THR A 181 -7.65 23.69 6.50
CA THR A 181 -7.46 23.09 7.82
C THR A 181 -6.43 23.87 8.63
N ASN A 182 -6.48 23.78 9.97
CA ASN A 182 -5.48 24.38 10.84
C ASN A 182 -4.08 23.78 10.57
N TYR A 183 -4.04 22.50 10.20
CA TYR A 183 -2.82 21.84 9.73
C TYR A 183 -2.25 22.51 8.47
N ALA A 184 -3.09 22.83 7.47
CA ALA A 184 -2.64 23.52 6.27
C ALA A 184 -2.10 24.93 6.57
N GLU A 185 -2.73 25.65 7.50
CA GLU A 185 -2.26 26.95 7.96
C GLU A 185 -0.89 26.84 8.64
N THR A 186 -0.72 25.90 9.58
CA THR A 186 0.57 25.64 10.25
C THR A 186 1.65 25.23 9.25
N GLN A 187 1.29 24.41 8.25
CA GLN A 187 2.23 23.97 7.22
C GLN A 187 2.71 25.11 6.32
N SER A 188 1.97 26.23 6.23
CA SER A 188 2.36 27.39 5.43
C SER A 188 3.59 28.14 5.98
N ASP A 189 3.91 27.94 7.27
CA ASP A 189 5.09 28.52 7.91
C ASP A 189 6.40 27.81 7.53
N TYR A 190 6.31 26.61 6.95
CA TYR A 190 7.46 25.79 6.55
C TYR A 190 7.63 25.80 5.04
N SER A 191 8.89 25.81 4.60
CA SER A 191 9.22 25.51 3.21
C SER A 191 8.79 24.08 2.84
N LEU A 192 8.63 23.85 1.53
CA LEU A 192 8.27 22.51 1.03
C LEU A 192 9.29 21.44 1.43
N GLN A 193 10.57 21.81 1.51
CA GLN A 193 11.65 20.92 1.95
C GLN A 193 11.58 20.64 3.46
N GLU A 194 11.44 21.65 4.30
CA GLU A 194 11.28 21.47 5.76
C GLU A 194 10.06 20.63 6.11
N SER A 195 8.99 20.74 5.32
CA SER A 195 7.81 19.89 5.45
C SER A 195 8.15 18.42 5.19
N ILE A 196 8.97 18.12 4.18
CA ILE A 196 9.41 16.74 3.95
C ILE A 196 10.35 16.27 5.07
N HIS A 197 11.27 17.11 5.54
CA HIS A 197 12.34 16.65 6.43
C HIS A 197 11.88 16.52 7.88
N GLU A 198 11.09 17.48 8.36
CA GLU A 198 10.91 17.70 9.81
C GLU A 198 9.45 17.86 10.23
N ASN A 199 8.64 18.60 9.44
CA ASN A 199 7.37 19.13 9.94
C ASN A 199 6.10 18.52 9.31
N GLY A 200 6.23 17.82 8.19
CA GLY A 200 5.12 17.22 7.47
C GLY A 200 4.60 15.94 8.11
N PHE A 201 3.57 15.38 7.49
CA PHE A 201 2.85 14.21 7.97
C PHE A 201 3.76 13.00 8.18
N PHE A 202 4.67 12.76 7.25
CA PHE A 202 5.55 11.60 7.33
C PHE A 202 6.81 11.82 8.18
N ALA A 203 7.17 13.06 8.50
CA ALA A 203 8.49 13.39 9.02
C ALA A 203 8.78 12.78 10.39
N SER A 204 7.83 12.88 11.33
CA SER A 204 8.05 12.45 12.71
C SER A 204 8.05 10.93 12.88
N GLU A 205 7.17 10.22 12.16
CA GLU A 205 7.02 8.76 12.30
C GLU A 205 7.89 7.96 11.32
N PHE A 206 8.34 8.61 10.24
CA PHE A 206 9.21 8.05 9.21
C PHE A 206 10.41 8.98 8.95
N PRO A 207 11.27 9.19 9.96
CA PRO A 207 12.40 10.08 9.86
C PRO A 207 13.36 9.65 8.74
N ILE A 208 14.05 10.64 8.19
CA ILE A 208 15.06 10.46 7.15
C ILE A 208 16.45 10.68 7.74
N ALA A 209 17.46 10.00 7.21
CA ALA A 209 18.85 10.23 7.58
C ALA A 209 19.45 11.38 6.78
N GLU A 210 19.19 11.40 5.47
CA GLU A 210 19.76 12.39 4.54
C GLU A 210 18.99 12.39 3.20
N THR A 211 19.31 13.35 2.34
CA THR A 211 18.87 13.39 0.93
C THR A 211 19.95 12.79 0.04
N SER A 212 19.54 12.03 -0.98
CA SER A 212 20.43 11.41 -1.95
C SER A 212 21.18 12.44 -2.80
N LEU A 213 22.51 12.40 -2.77
CA LEU A 213 23.36 13.23 -3.65
C LEU A 213 23.35 12.78 -5.12
N LYS A 214 22.77 11.62 -5.43
CA LYS A 214 22.75 11.07 -6.80
C LYS A 214 21.68 11.70 -7.68
N HIS A 215 20.63 12.24 -7.07
CA HIS A 215 19.46 12.72 -7.77
C HIS A 215 19.05 14.07 -7.21
N SER A 216 19.14 15.11 -8.04
CA SER A 216 18.66 16.44 -7.67
C SER A 216 17.16 16.43 -7.37
N ALA A 217 16.76 17.24 -6.39
CA ALA A 217 15.37 17.57 -6.15
C ALA A 217 14.76 18.24 -7.40
N THR A 218 13.44 18.17 -7.52
CA THR A 218 12.67 18.77 -8.60
C THR A 218 11.57 19.62 -7.99
N ASN A 219 11.47 20.88 -8.44
CA ASN A 219 10.34 21.75 -8.17
C ASN A 219 9.73 22.14 -9.53
N ASP A 220 8.42 22.03 -9.66
CA ASP A 220 7.69 22.43 -10.86
C ASP A 220 6.22 22.73 -10.54
N VAL A 221 5.48 23.26 -11.49
CA VAL A 221 4.06 23.59 -11.36
C VAL A 221 3.25 22.75 -12.32
N LEU A 222 2.19 22.11 -11.81
CA LEU A 222 1.24 21.38 -12.63
C LEU A 222 0.42 22.35 -13.49
N PRO A 223 0.22 22.08 -14.80
CA PRO A 223 -0.74 22.81 -15.63
C PRO A 223 -2.12 22.95 -14.96
N GLU A 224 -2.75 24.10 -15.10
CA GLU A 224 -4.07 24.35 -14.51
C GLU A 224 -5.14 23.41 -15.09
N ASP A 225 -5.13 23.16 -16.40
CA ASP A 225 -6.04 22.20 -17.04
C ASP A 225 -5.56 20.76 -16.79
N ILE A 226 -6.34 19.97 -16.04
CA ILE A 226 -6.03 18.55 -15.81
C ILE A 226 -6.00 17.72 -17.10
N VAL A 227 -6.69 18.16 -18.16
CA VAL A 227 -6.61 17.50 -19.47
C VAL A 227 -5.22 17.71 -20.08
N GLU A 228 -4.65 18.91 -19.94
CA GLU A 228 -3.26 19.18 -20.34
C GLU A 228 -2.29 18.31 -19.52
N VAL A 229 -2.50 18.19 -18.20
CA VAL A 229 -1.72 17.27 -17.36
C VAL A 229 -1.77 15.83 -17.89
N SER A 230 -2.96 15.36 -18.27
CA SER A 230 -3.16 14.00 -18.79
C SER A 230 -2.52 13.80 -20.18
N ASP A 231 -2.51 14.82 -21.03
CA ASP A 231 -2.08 14.69 -22.42
C ASP A 231 -0.56 14.84 -22.59
N THR A 232 0.08 15.74 -21.84
CA THR A 232 1.45 16.18 -22.13
C THR A 232 2.41 16.12 -20.96
N PHE A 233 1.92 16.12 -19.70
CA PHE A 233 2.80 16.29 -18.55
C PHE A 233 3.68 15.07 -18.29
N THR A 234 4.96 15.32 -18.01
CA THR A 234 5.94 14.31 -17.62
C THR A 234 6.82 14.86 -16.51
N ALA A 235 7.03 14.07 -15.47
CA ALA A 235 7.94 14.42 -14.39
C ALA A 235 8.58 13.17 -13.78
N THR A 236 9.76 13.34 -13.19
CA THR A 236 10.40 12.30 -12.39
C THR A 236 10.12 12.55 -10.92
N PHE A 237 8.95 12.09 -10.46
CA PHE A 237 8.66 12.07 -9.03
C PHE A 237 9.61 11.14 -8.29
N ARG A 238 10.09 11.61 -7.14
CA ARG A 238 11.00 10.91 -6.24
C ARG A 238 10.22 10.29 -5.08
N ASN A 239 10.94 9.59 -4.21
CA ASN A 239 10.32 8.79 -3.15
C ASN A 239 9.72 9.64 -2.02
N ALA A 240 9.95 10.94 -1.96
CA ALA A 240 9.21 11.86 -1.12
C ALA A 240 8.85 13.13 -1.90
N GLY A 241 7.75 13.77 -1.50
CA GLY A 241 7.38 15.06 -2.04
C GLY A 241 6.14 15.66 -1.42
N ILE A 242 5.86 16.89 -1.81
CA ILE A 242 4.72 17.68 -1.38
C ILE A 242 4.20 18.51 -2.56
N MET A 243 2.89 18.72 -2.63
CA MET A 243 2.23 19.61 -3.56
C MET A 243 1.29 20.57 -2.80
N ARG A 244 1.42 21.87 -3.07
CA ARG A 244 0.53 22.93 -2.57
C ARG A 244 0.11 23.81 -3.75
N ASN A 245 -1.20 23.99 -3.94
CA ASN A 245 -1.77 24.81 -5.03
C ASN A 245 -1.21 24.50 -6.43
N GLY A 246 -0.86 23.23 -6.70
CA GLY A 246 -0.30 22.80 -7.99
C GLY A 246 1.21 22.96 -8.13
N GLU A 247 1.89 23.75 -7.29
CA GLU A 247 3.35 23.70 -7.14
C GLU A 247 3.72 22.42 -6.38
N PHE A 248 4.68 21.66 -6.88
CA PHE A 248 5.17 20.46 -6.20
C PHE A 248 6.69 20.44 -6.10
N TYR A 249 7.16 19.98 -4.95
CA TYR A 249 8.56 19.71 -4.69
C TYR A 249 8.75 18.22 -4.39
N THR A 250 9.78 17.61 -4.96
CA THR A 250 10.08 16.19 -4.75
C THR A 250 11.57 15.91 -4.74
N GLU A 251 12.01 15.06 -3.81
CA GLU A 251 13.41 14.71 -3.63
C GLU A 251 13.57 13.23 -3.27
N GLU A 252 14.76 12.68 -3.50
CA GLU A 252 15.07 11.32 -3.06
C GLU A 252 15.64 11.34 -1.65
N VAL A 253 14.84 10.90 -0.67
CA VAL A 253 15.25 10.78 0.73
C VAL A 253 15.76 9.38 1.06
N ILE A 254 16.68 9.29 2.00
CA ILE A 254 17.20 8.04 2.56
C ILE A 254 16.62 7.88 3.97
N PRO A 255 15.93 6.76 4.28
CA PRO A 255 15.30 6.59 5.59
C PRO A 255 16.34 6.48 6.70
N HIS A 256 16.00 6.99 7.89
CA HIS A 256 16.75 6.68 9.11
C HIS A 256 16.37 5.28 9.57
N THR A 257 17.20 4.29 9.24
CA THR A 257 16.87 2.88 9.46
C THR A 257 17.03 2.48 10.93
N VAL A 258 16.05 1.75 11.46
CA VAL A 258 16.12 1.09 12.77
C VAL A 258 16.19 -0.43 12.61
N PRO A 259 16.63 -1.20 13.63
CA PRO A 259 16.62 -2.66 13.57
C PRO A 259 15.22 -3.19 13.26
N SER A 260 15.11 -4.00 12.21
CA SER A 260 13.84 -4.64 11.80
C SER A 260 13.59 -5.93 12.57
N VAL A 261 12.32 -6.24 12.83
CA VAL A 261 11.89 -7.60 13.18
C VAL A 261 12.36 -8.58 12.09
N THR A 262 12.96 -9.69 12.50
CA THR A 262 13.51 -10.70 11.57
C THR A 262 12.49 -11.80 11.28
N LEU A 263 12.74 -12.61 10.24
CA LEU A 263 11.96 -13.83 10.01
C LEU A 263 12.03 -14.77 11.23
N ARG A 264 13.19 -14.88 11.89
CA ARG A 264 13.35 -15.66 13.13
C ARG A 264 12.38 -15.20 14.21
N ASP A 265 12.25 -13.90 14.43
CA ASP A 265 11.33 -13.34 15.43
C ASP A 265 9.87 -13.68 15.11
N ILE A 266 9.48 -13.63 13.82
CA ILE A 266 8.15 -14.06 13.37
C ILE A 266 7.90 -15.54 13.63
N LEU A 267 8.87 -16.39 13.30
CA LEU A 267 8.79 -17.84 13.53
C LEU A 267 8.67 -18.16 15.02
N ILE A 268 9.42 -17.46 15.88
CA ILE A 268 9.33 -17.62 17.35
C ILE A 268 7.95 -17.20 17.82
N LYS A 269 7.49 -15.99 17.45
CA LYS A 269 6.17 -15.47 17.85
C LYS A 269 5.01 -16.35 17.40
N ALA A 270 5.12 -16.99 16.23
CA ALA A 270 4.08 -17.87 15.72
C ALA A 270 3.87 -19.14 16.56
N ARG A 271 4.87 -19.59 17.32
CA ARG A 271 4.79 -20.80 18.15
C ARG A 271 3.69 -20.73 19.22
N ASP A 272 3.35 -19.54 19.68
CA ASP A 272 2.30 -19.33 20.67
C ASP A 272 0.90 -19.59 20.11
N TYR A 273 0.76 -19.66 18.78
CA TYR A 273 -0.54 -19.70 18.10
C TYR A 273 -0.73 -20.91 17.18
N GLN A 274 0.32 -21.67 16.91
CA GLN A 274 0.26 -22.81 16.00
C GLN A 274 1.37 -23.84 16.24
N VAL A 275 1.11 -25.07 15.78
CA VAL A 275 2.12 -26.09 15.52
C VAL A 275 2.24 -26.27 14.00
N VAL A 276 3.47 -26.35 13.49
CA VAL A 276 3.71 -26.49 12.06
C VAL A 276 3.32 -27.90 11.60
N ASP A 277 2.31 -27.98 10.74
CA ASP A 277 1.86 -29.23 10.12
C ASP A 277 2.85 -29.74 9.05
N GLU A 278 2.95 -31.06 8.92
CA GLU A 278 3.83 -31.74 7.95
C GLU A 278 3.61 -31.24 6.51
N LYS A 279 2.39 -30.82 6.14
CA LYS A 279 2.05 -30.31 4.81
C LYS A 279 2.86 -29.08 4.38
N TYR A 280 3.44 -28.32 5.31
CA TYR A 280 4.22 -27.13 4.99
C TYR A 280 5.69 -27.43 4.67
N TYR A 281 6.18 -28.62 5.03
CA TYR A 281 7.57 -28.99 4.79
C TYR A 281 7.83 -29.25 3.30
N VAL A 282 9.01 -28.80 2.86
CA VAL A 282 9.49 -29.01 1.50
C VAL A 282 9.95 -30.45 1.36
N ASP A 283 9.21 -31.20 0.56
CA ASP A 283 9.54 -32.59 0.24
C ASP A 283 10.83 -32.67 -0.61
N SER A 284 11.83 -33.36 -0.08
CA SER A 284 13.13 -33.61 -0.71
C SER A 284 13.18 -34.89 -1.54
N ASP A 285 12.25 -35.82 -1.34
CA ASP A 285 12.39 -37.21 -1.80
C ASP A 285 11.33 -37.58 -2.84
N LYS A 286 10.14 -36.96 -2.76
CA LYS A 286 9.04 -37.24 -3.68
C LYS A 286 9.16 -36.40 -4.96
N VAL A 287 9.33 -37.12 -6.07
CA VAL A 287 9.35 -36.52 -7.40
C VAL A 287 7.93 -36.16 -7.84
N GLY A 288 7.72 -34.89 -8.21
CA GLY A 288 6.46 -34.38 -8.72
C GLY A 288 6.23 -34.70 -10.20
N LYS A 289 5.08 -34.28 -10.73
CA LYS A 289 4.72 -34.46 -12.16
C LYS A 289 5.70 -33.80 -13.14
N ASN A 290 6.50 -32.84 -12.68
CA ASN A 290 7.52 -32.15 -13.46
C ASN A 290 8.89 -32.86 -13.45
N GLY A 291 8.96 -34.08 -12.90
CA GLY A 291 10.20 -34.87 -12.83
C GLY A 291 11.22 -34.33 -11.82
N LYS A 292 10.81 -33.41 -10.94
CA LYS A 292 11.67 -32.82 -9.90
C LYS A 292 11.04 -32.95 -8.52
N THR A 293 11.87 -33.05 -7.49
CA THR A 293 11.41 -32.91 -6.10
C THR A 293 11.03 -31.45 -5.81
N THR A 294 10.34 -31.18 -4.69
CA THR A 294 9.98 -29.79 -4.36
C THR A 294 11.24 -28.96 -4.09
N LEU A 295 12.25 -29.56 -3.44
CA LEU A 295 13.54 -28.93 -3.21
C LEU A 295 14.25 -28.58 -4.52
N GLU A 296 14.39 -29.53 -5.45
CA GLU A 296 14.99 -29.28 -6.77
C GLU A 296 14.26 -28.20 -7.55
N HIS A 297 12.93 -28.17 -7.44
CA HIS A 297 12.11 -27.15 -8.08
C HIS A 297 12.42 -25.75 -7.52
N PHE A 298 12.48 -25.59 -6.20
CA PHE A 298 12.85 -24.31 -5.58
C PHE A 298 14.28 -23.90 -5.87
N THR A 299 15.25 -24.82 -5.78
CA THR A 299 16.65 -24.57 -6.13
C THR A 299 16.78 -24.08 -7.56
N TYR A 300 16.07 -24.70 -8.50
CA TYR A 300 16.01 -24.20 -9.88
C TYR A 300 15.37 -22.82 -9.92
N LEU A 301 14.18 -22.61 -9.35
CA LEU A 301 13.47 -21.33 -9.43
C LEU A 301 14.24 -20.15 -8.83
N LYS A 302 15.00 -20.37 -7.75
CA LYS A 302 15.73 -19.33 -7.02
C LYS A 302 17.20 -19.20 -7.47
N GLY A 303 17.75 -20.19 -8.18
CA GLY A 303 19.09 -20.12 -8.76
C GLY A 303 19.20 -19.18 -9.96
N PRO A 304 20.41 -18.68 -10.28
CA PRO A 304 20.64 -17.85 -11.45
C PRO A 304 20.41 -18.63 -12.75
N LYS A 305 19.91 -17.95 -13.78
CA LYS A 305 19.63 -18.55 -15.10
C LYS A 305 20.01 -17.60 -16.22
N ARG A 306 20.50 -18.18 -17.31
CA ARG A 306 20.71 -17.49 -18.59
C ARG A 306 20.19 -18.41 -19.69
N ILE A 307 19.03 -18.07 -20.24
CA ILE A 307 18.28 -18.92 -21.17
C ILE A 307 18.02 -18.13 -22.43
N GLU A 308 18.37 -18.68 -23.59
CA GLU A 308 17.98 -18.11 -24.87
C GLU A 308 16.48 -18.31 -25.09
N ARG A 309 15.78 -17.22 -25.42
CA ARG A 309 14.34 -17.22 -25.70
C ARG A 309 14.09 -16.51 -27.02
N THR A 310 13.03 -16.94 -27.70
CA THR A 310 12.55 -16.29 -28.92
C THR A 310 11.24 -15.59 -28.59
N SER A 311 11.13 -14.30 -28.91
CA SER A 311 9.90 -13.54 -28.77
C SER A 311 8.81 -14.09 -29.71
N SER A 312 7.56 -13.69 -29.49
CA SER A 312 6.46 -13.97 -30.42
C SER A 312 6.68 -13.39 -31.83
N THR A 313 7.57 -12.40 -31.95
CA THR A 313 7.97 -11.77 -33.22
C THR A 313 9.21 -12.40 -33.86
N GLY A 314 9.75 -13.49 -33.29
CA GLY A 314 10.91 -14.22 -33.83
C GLY A 314 12.27 -13.68 -33.39
N HIS A 315 12.32 -12.61 -32.58
CA HIS A 315 13.58 -12.05 -32.09
C HIS A 315 14.17 -12.92 -30.97
N VAL A 316 15.41 -13.40 -31.18
CA VAL A 316 16.15 -14.18 -30.19
C VAL A 316 16.82 -13.24 -29.19
N TYR A 317 16.55 -13.44 -27.91
CA TYR A 317 17.14 -12.67 -26.82
C TYR A 317 17.55 -13.59 -25.67
N THR A 318 18.55 -13.19 -24.91
CA THR A 318 18.94 -13.90 -23.69
C THR A 318 18.08 -13.41 -22.52
N TYR A 319 17.26 -14.31 -21.96
CA TYR A 319 16.64 -14.11 -20.66
C TYR A 319 17.65 -14.41 -19.56
N SER A 320 18.08 -13.37 -18.85
CA SER A 320 18.96 -13.48 -17.68
C SER A 320 18.19 -13.18 -16.41
N GLU A 321 18.32 -14.05 -15.41
CA GLU A 321 17.71 -13.90 -14.09
C GLU A 321 18.74 -14.18 -13.00
N GLY A 322 18.94 -13.23 -12.09
CA GLY A 322 19.89 -13.37 -10.98
C GLY A 322 19.44 -14.41 -9.94
N GLY A 323 20.39 -14.98 -9.22
CA GLY A 323 20.10 -15.86 -8.08
C GLY A 323 19.47 -15.09 -6.92
N MET A 324 18.74 -15.80 -6.07
CA MET A 324 18.20 -15.29 -4.81
C MET A 324 18.70 -16.17 -3.66
N LYS A 325 18.83 -15.58 -2.46
CA LYS A 325 19.18 -16.35 -1.26
C LYS A 325 18.11 -17.43 -1.02
N PHE A 326 18.55 -18.67 -0.82
CA PHE A 326 17.72 -19.84 -0.58
C PHE A 326 18.43 -20.79 0.40
N PRO A 327 17.78 -21.18 1.52
CA PRO A 327 16.49 -20.65 2.01
C PRO A 327 16.55 -19.14 2.31
N ASP A 328 15.39 -18.55 2.55
CA ASP A 328 15.27 -17.17 3.03
C ASP A 328 16.03 -17.01 4.36
N ASP A 329 16.66 -15.85 4.54
CA ASP A 329 17.54 -15.57 5.67
C ASP A 329 16.75 -15.29 6.96
N LEU A 330 16.91 -16.14 7.96
CA LEU A 330 16.18 -16.01 9.22
C LEU A 330 16.57 -14.75 10.00
N ASP A 331 17.80 -14.26 9.84
CA ASP A 331 18.33 -13.10 10.56
C ASP A 331 18.09 -11.78 9.81
N SER A 332 17.27 -11.83 8.75
CA SER A 332 16.81 -10.67 7.98
C SER A 332 15.28 -10.55 8.02
N PRO A 333 14.73 -9.36 7.75
CA PRO A 333 13.30 -9.22 7.48
C PRO A 333 12.91 -9.98 6.20
N GLY A 334 11.67 -10.47 6.19
CA GLY A 334 11.08 -11.16 5.05
C GLY A 334 11.10 -10.31 3.78
N ARG A 335 11.07 -10.96 2.61
CA ARG A 335 10.88 -10.24 1.35
C ARG A 335 9.42 -9.79 1.25
N THR A 336 9.11 -8.93 0.27
CA THR A 336 7.71 -8.60 -0.02
C THR A 336 6.93 -9.89 -0.29
N MET A 337 5.91 -10.15 0.52
CA MET A 337 4.95 -11.22 0.31
C MET A 337 4.02 -10.85 -0.86
N LEU A 338 3.79 -11.80 -1.77
CA LEU A 338 2.93 -11.63 -2.94
C LEU A 338 1.68 -12.50 -2.84
N THR A 339 0.64 -12.16 -3.59
CA THR A 339 -0.60 -12.98 -3.67
C THR A 339 -0.36 -14.39 -4.22
N SER A 340 0.78 -14.61 -4.88
CA SER A 340 1.22 -15.90 -5.40
C SER A 340 1.87 -16.79 -4.35
N GLU A 341 1.98 -16.36 -3.08
CA GLU A 341 2.69 -17.10 -2.01
C GLU A 341 2.20 -18.56 -1.86
N ALA A 342 0.90 -18.79 -2.06
CA ALA A 342 0.32 -20.14 -2.00
C ALA A 342 0.86 -21.12 -3.06
N THR A 343 1.54 -20.61 -4.10
CA THR A 343 2.11 -21.42 -5.17
C THR A 343 3.59 -21.66 -4.91
N LYS A 344 4.16 -22.74 -5.45
CA LYS A 344 5.60 -23.03 -5.36
C LYS A 344 6.35 -22.29 -6.48
N ASN A 345 6.55 -21.00 -6.31
CA ASN A 345 7.19 -20.13 -7.30
C ASN A 345 8.47 -19.48 -6.74
N ARG A 346 9.12 -18.64 -7.54
CA ARG A 346 10.39 -17.97 -7.18
C ARG A 346 10.23 -17.11 -5.92
N SER A 347 9.17 -16.31 -5.81
CA SER A 347 8.94 -15.37 -4.70
C SER A 347 8.50 -16.03 -3.39
N THR A 348 7.98 -17.26 -3.42
CA THR A 348 7.54 -18.00 -2.23
C THR A 348 8.64 -18.07 -1.19
N HIS A 349 8.33 -17.72 0.05
CA HIS A 349 9.25 -17.83 1.17
C HIS A 349 9.47 -19.29 1.52
N VAL A 350 10.74 -19.65 1.68
CA VAL A 350 11.13 -20.97 2.19
C VAL A 350 12.15 -20.74 3.29
N VAL A 351 11.84 -21.20 4.49
CA VAL A 351 12.64 -21.01 5.70
C VAL A 351 13.11 -22.34 6.25
N GLU A 352 14.21 -22.31 7.00
CA GLU A 352 14.59 -23.44 7.84
C GLU A 352 13.74 -23.41 9.11
N ASP A 353 13.10 -24.53 9.42
CA ASP A 353 12.34 -24.70 10.64
C ASP A 353 13.27 -24.70 11.87
N LEU A 354 12.88 -23.95 12.91
CA LEU A 354 13.75 -23.70 14.05
C LEU A 354 14.07 -24.97 14.86
N ASP A 355 13.15 -25.94 14.92
CA ASP A 355 13.29 -27.16 15.70
C ASP A 355 13.84 -28.31 14.85
N THR A 356 13.16 -28.60 13.74
CA THR A 356 13.48 -29.79 12.91
C THR A 356 14.64 -29.56 11.95
N LYS A 357 15.04 -28.31 11.72
CA LYS A 357 16.03 -27.90 10.70
C LYS A 357 15.63 -28.27 9.27
N ARG A 358 14.39 -28.71 9.04
CA ARG A 358 13.86 -29.02 7.71
C ARG A 358 13.40 -27.74 7.03
N LEU A 359 13.50 -27.70 5.71
CA LEU A 359 12.98 -26.59 4.93
C LEU A 359 11.46 -26.65 4.83
N ARG A 360 10.80 -25.50 4.95
CA ARG A 360 9.34 -25.38 4.82
C ARG A 360 8.94 -24.02 4.28
N VAL A 361 7.72 -23.92 3.76
CA VAL A 361 7.12 -22.60 3.47
C VAL A 361 6.65 -21.94 4.77
N LEU A 362 6.42 -20.63 4.71
CA LEU A 362 5.74 -19.93 5.80
C LEU A 362 4.30 -20.43 5.91
N THR A 363 3.85 -20.62 7.14
CA THR A 363 2.45 -20.91 7.49
C THR A 363 1.57 -19.66 7.35
N PRO A 364 0.24 -19.81 7.25
CA PRO A 364 -0.65 -18.66 7.20
C PRO A 364 -0.54 -17.71 8.42
N VAL A 365 -0.33 -18.24 9.64
CA VAL A 365 -0.18 -17.40 10.85
C VAL A 365 1.12 -16.61 10.81
N GLU A 366 2.23 -17.23 10.37
CA GLU A 366 3.48 -16.51 10.15
C GLU A 366 3.32 -15.39 9.11
N CYS A 367 2.51 -15.60 8.07
CA CYS A 367 2.22 -14.58 7.07
C CYS A 367 1.34 -13.43 7.59
N GLU A 368 0.40 -13.72 8.50
CA GLU A 368 -0.36 -12.69 9.21
C GLU A 368 0.56 -11.84 10.08
N LEU A 369 1.41 -12.48 10.89
CA LEU A 369 2.39 -11.81 11.73
C LEU A 369 3.44 -11.03 10.92
N LEU A 370 3.83 -11.52 9.73
CA LEU A 370 4.75 -10.84 8.82
C LEU A 370 4.18 -9.50 8.29
N ASN A 371 2.85 -9.39 8.19
CA ASN A 371 2.15 -8.14 7.87
C ASN A 371 1.64 -7.41 9.12
N ASP A 372 2.06 -7.87 10.30
CA ASP A 372 1.70 -7.32 11.61
C ASP A 372 0.19 -7.39 11.94
N PHE A 373 -0.54 -8.30 11.31
CA PHE A 373 -1.91 -8.63 11.71
C PHE A 373 -1.93 -9.42 13.02
N PRO A 374 -3.05 -9.39 13.78
CA PRO A 374 -3.26 -10.35 14.86
C PRO A 374 -3.18 -11.79 14.31
N PRO A 375 -2.66 -12.75 15.10
CA PRO A 375 -2.59 -14.13 14.65
C PRO A 375 -3.99 -14.71 14.44
N ASN A 376 -4.10 -15.67 13.53
CA ASN A 376 -5.34 -16.33 13.13
C ASN A 376 -6.38 -15.40 12.50
N TRP A 377 -6.00 -14.20 12.06
CA TRP A 377 -6.91 -13.20 11.48
C TRP A 377 -7.81 -13.77 10.37
N THR A 378 -7.25 -14.65 9.53
CA THR A 378 -7.91 -15.26 8.38
C THR A 378 -8.19 -16.77 8.55
N GLU A 379 -8.22 -17.28 9.79
CA GLU A 379 -8.27 -18.73 10.11
C GLU A 379 -9.39 -19.54 9.45
N GLU A 380 -10.54 -18.91 9.14
CA GLU A 380 -11.69 -19.58 8.56
C GLU A 380 -11.54 -19.88 7.07
N LEU A 381 -10.50 -19.34 6.45
CA LEU A 381 -10.23 -19.49 5.03
C LEU A 381 -9.23 -20.62 4.78
N THR A 382 -9.30 -21.22 3.60
CA THR A 382 -8.26 -22.14 3.13
C THR A 382 -6.91 -21.44 3.05
N ASP A 383 -5.80 -22.15 3.31
CA ASP A 383 -4.43 -21.59 3.27
C ASP A 383 -4.18 -20.76 2.01
N ARG A 384 -4.63 -21.25 0.84
CA ARG A 384 -4.47 -20.55 -0.44
C ARG A 384 -5.08 -19.14 -0.41
N VAL A 385 -6.25 -18.99 0.19
CA VAL A 385 -6.94 -17.70 0.28
C VAL A 385 -6.31 -16.84 1.37
N ARG A 386 -5.89 -17.43 2.51
CA ARG A 386 -5.14 -16.72 3.56
C ARG A 386 -3.87 -16.06 3.02
N TYR A 387 -3.07 -16.82 2.26
CA TYR A 387 -1.89 -16.30 1.57
C TYR A 387 -2.22 -15.20 0.55
N PHE A 388 -3.32 -15.35 -0.21
CA PHE A 388 -3.77 -14.32 -1.14
C PHE A 388 -4.11 -13.01 -0.41
N CYS A 389 -4.86 -13.10 0.69
CA CYS A 389 -5.21 -11.94 1.53
C CYS A 389 -3.95 -11.25 2.06
N MET A 390 -3.02 -12.01 2.64
CA MET A 390 -1.77 -11.45 3.20
C MET A 390 -0.81 -10.90 2.14
N GLY A 391 -0.83 -11.44 0.92
CA GLY A 391 -0.07 -10.88 -0.21
C GLY A 391 -0.55 -9.49 -0.64
N ASN A 392 -1.86 -9.23 -0.53
CA ASN A 392 -2.48 -7.93 -0.81
C ASN A 392 -2.47 -6.99 0.39
N ALA A 393 -2.35 -7.51 1.61
CA ALA A 393 -2.39 -6.70 2.82
C ALA A 393 -1.26 -5.64 2.89
N LEU A 394 -1.52 -4.59 3.65
CA LEU A 394 -0.50 -3.63 4.09
C LEU A 394 0.18 -4.13 5.37
N VAL A 395 1.26 -3.47 5.79
CA VAL A 395 1.89 -3.73 7.10
C VAL A 395 1.19 -2.86 8.15
N VAL A 396 0.45 -3.50 9.05
CA VAL A 396 -0.47 -2.82 9.99
C VAL A 396 0.21 -1.75 10.83
N GLY A 397 1.38 -2.05 11.39
CA GLY A 397 2.09 -1.09 12.22
C GLY A 397 2.56 0.18 11.50
N LEU A 398 2.65 0.20 10.16
CA LEU A 398 2.85 1.46 9.42
C LEU A 398 1.61 2.37 9.55
N VAL A 399 0.42 1.78 9.45
CA VAL A 399 -0.84 2.51 9.62
C VAL A 399 -1.02 2.97 11.06
N GLU A 400 -0.64 2.15 12.04
CA GLU A 400 -0.65 2.54 13.46
C GLU A 400 0.22 3.78 13.70
N LYS A 401 1.46 3.79 13.18
CA LYS A 401 2.35 4.96 13.19
C LYS A 401 1.72 6.19 12.53
N MET A 402 1.17 6.04 11.33
CA MET A 402 0.47 7.14 10.64
C MET A 402 -0.74 7.64 11.44
N GLY A 403 -1.50 6.73 12.05
CA GLY A 403 -2.64 7.06 12.91
C GLY A 403 -2.25 7.93 14.10
N LYS A 404 -1.08 7.70 14.69
CA LYS A 404 -0.55 8.56 15.77
C LYS A 404 -0.42 9.99 15.28
N LYS A 405 0.18 10.19 14.10
CA LYS A 405 0.32 11.53 13.51
C LYS A 405 -1.02 12.15 13.16
N ILE A 406 -1.97 11.36 12.63
CA ILE A 406 -3.33 11.86 12.35
C ILE A 406 -4.01 12.35 13.63
N ASN A 407 -3.87 11.66 14.76
CA ASN A 407 -4.43 12.13 16.04
C ASN A 407 -3.80 13.46 16.49
N GLU A 408 -2.48 13.62 16.36
CA GLU A 408 -1.79 14.89 16.66
C GLU A 408 -2.33 16.03 15.78
N ILE A 409 -2.47 15.78 14.48
CA ILE A 409 -3.00 16.75 13.52
C ILE A 409 -4.46 17.10 13.84
N TYR A 410 -5.29 16.10 14.07
CA TYR A 410 -6.72 16.30 14.34
C TYR A 410 -6.95 17.06 15.66
N ALA A 411 -6.08 16.88 16.66
CA ALA A 411 -6.15 17.67 17.88
C ALA A 411 -6.04 19.18 17.59
N MET A 412 -5.19 19.58 16.63
CA MET A 412 -5.06 20.98 16.18
C MET A 412 -6.35 21.52 15.55
N GLU A 413 -7.13 20.66 14.86
CA GLU A 413 -8.41 21.06 14.24
C GLU A 413 -9.53 21.29 15.28
N THR A 414 -9.38 20.74 16.48
CA THR A 414 -10.40 20.79 17.53
C THR A 414 -10.11 21.81 18.63
N GLN A 415 -8.87 22.31 18.70
CA GLN A 415 -8.51 23.39 19.61
C GLN A 415 -9.07 24.70 19.02
N GLU A 416 -10.03 25.31 19.70
CA GLU A 416 -10.47 26.67 19.35
C GLU A 416 -9.24 27.58 19.44
N VAL A 417 -8.83 28.13 18.29
CA VAL A 417 -7.88 29.23 18.24
C VAL A 417 -8.53 30.37 19.01
N SER A 418 -8.14 30.52 20.28
CA SER A 418 -8.49 31.68 21.08
C SER A 418 -7.84 32.89 20.39
N LYS A 419 -8.63 33.58 19.57
CA LYS A 419 -8.23 34.83 18.91
C LYS A 419 -8.10 35.96 19.91
#